data_AF-A0A4Y7N036-F1
#
_entry.id   AF-A0A4Y7N036-F1
#
_cell.length_a   1.000
_cell.length_b   1.000
_cell.length_c   1.000
_cell.angle_alpha   90.00
_cell.angle_beta   90.00
_cell.angle_gamma   90.00
#
_symmetry.space_group_name_H-M   'P 1'
#
loop_
_entity.id
_entity.type
_entity.pdbx_description
1 polymer ?
#
loop_
_entity_poly.entity_id
_entity_poly.type
_entity_poly.pdbx_seq_one_letter_code
_entity_poly.pdbx_strand_id
1 'polypeptide(L)'
;MATALANSNLQSVDREKIYLWITELTNPETRESALFELSKKREVVPDLAPMLWHSFGTIAALLQDIVSIYPAVSPPTLTAQQSNRVCNALALLQCVASHQETRSAFLQAHIPLFLYPFLHTVSKTRPFEYLRLTSLGVIGALVKTDEQEVINFLLTTEIIPLCLRIMETGSELSKTVATFILQKILLDETGLAYICQTYERFSHVAMILGKMVLSLAKEQSARLLKHVVRCYLRLSDNPRAREALRQCLPDQLRDNTFSTCLKDDKSTKQWMAQLLKNLETTNGMVDPRIAGLPSMTQP
;
A
#
# COMPACT_ATOMS: atom_id res chain seq x y z
N MET A 1 17.82 43.32 3.16
CA MET A 1 17.97 42.86 4.56
C MET A 1 16.63 42.79 5.29
N ALA A 2 15.79 43.83 5.30
CA ALA A 2 14.47 43.81 5.95
C ALA A 2 13.52 42.71 5.43
N THR A 3 13.50 42.42 4.13
CA THR A 3 12.67 41.36 3.52
C THR A 3 13.14 39.95 3.87
N ALA A 4 14.44 39.76 4.09
CA ALA A 4 15.01 38.47 4.52
C ALA A 4 14.72 38.22 6.01
N LEU A 5 14.78 39.26 6.84
CA LEU A 5 14.42 39.22 8.26
C LEU A 5 12.91 39.02 8.47
N ALA A 6 12.06 39.59 7.60
CA ALA A 6 10.63 39.35 7.60
C ALA A 6 10.31 37.89 7.22
N ASN A 7 10.97 37.34 6.20
CA ASN A 7 10.81 35.94 5.79
C ASN A 7 11.33 34.95 6.85
N SER A 8 12.43 35.25 7.55
CA SER A 8 12.91 34.42 8.66
C SER A 8 11.98 34.49 9.87
N ASN A 9 11.40 35.66 10.17
CA ASN A 9 10.42 35.80 11.25
C ASN A 9 9.10 35.07 10.93
N LEU A 10 8.61 35.14 9.69
CA LEU A 10 7.42 34.38 9.24
C LEU A 10 7.64 32.86 9.33
N GLN A 11 8.83 32.37 8.98
CA GLN A 11 9.20 30.95 9.14
C GLN A 11 9.33 30.54 10.61
N SER A 12 9.82 31.43 11.49
CA SER A 12 9.92 31.15 12.93
C SER A 12 8.55 31.07 13.62
N VAL A 13 7.61 31.94 13.25
CA VAL A 13 6.25 31.97 13.82
C VAL A 13 5.42 30.75 13.36
N ASP A 14 5.64 30.23 12.15
CA ASP A 14 4.99 28.99 11.71
C ASP A 14 5.55 27.78 12.48
N ARG A 15 6.83 27.80 12.86
CA ARG A 15 7.49 26.72 13.61
C ARG A 15 7.06 26.65 15.07
N GLU A 16 6.90 27.78 15.74
CA GLU A 16 6.36 27.83 17.11
C GLU A 16 4.95 27.24 17.18
N LYS A 17 4.09 27.54 16.19
CA LYS A 17 2.75 26.96 16.10
C LYS A 17 2.78 25.44 15.94
N ILE A 18 3.71 24.92 15.13
CA ILE A 18 3.88 23.47 14.98
C ILE A 18 4.24 22.83 16.32
N TYR A 19 5.19 23.39 17.07
CA TYR A 19 5.54 22.86 18.39
C TYR A 19 4.38 22.92 19.39
N LEU A 20 3.60 24.00 19.36
CA LEU A 20 2.40 24.13 20.17
C LEU A 20 1.38 23.02 19.83
N TRP A 21 1.04 22.84 18.55
CA TRP A 21 0.11 21.80 18.13
C TRP A 21 0.60 20.40 18.48
N ILE A 22 1.90 20.12 18.34
CA ILE A 22 2.48 18.83 18.73
C ILE A 22 2.27 18.59 20.24
N THR A 23 2.47 19.61 21.07
CA THR A 23 2.25 19.51 22.51
C THR A 23 0.77 19.26 22.82
N GLU A 24 -0.11 19.97 22.14
CA GLU A 24 -1.57 19.86 22.25
C GLU A 24 -2.13 18.49 21.81
N LEU A 25 -1.38 17.68 21.07
CA LEU A 25 -1.79 16.31 20.75
C LEU A 25 -1.93 15.43 22.00
N THR A 26 -1.18 15.71 23.06
CA THR A 26 -1.24 14.89 24.28
C THR A 26 -2.50 15.17 25.10
N ASN A 27 -3.05 16.38 25.04
CA ASN A 27 -4.27 16.76 25.76
C ASN A 27 -5.53 16.41 24.94
N PRO A 28 -6.44 15.55 25.46
CA PRO A 28 -7.66 15.13 24.76
C PRO A 28 -8.56 16.27 24.29
N GLU A 29 -8.59 17.40 25.00
CA GLU A 29 -9.46 18.55 24.68
C GLU A 29 -8.98 19.33 23.45
N THR A 30 -7.66 19.43 23.26
CA THR A 30 -7.04 20.19 22.15
C THR A 30 -6.66 19.31 20.97
N ARG A 31 -6.55 17.99 21.19
CA ARG A 31 -6.01 17.03 20.22
C ARG A 31 -6.72 17.06 18.86
N GLU A 32 -8.04 17.17 18.82
CA GLU A 32 -8.78 17.14 17.55
C GLU A 32 -8.42 18.32 16.64
N SER A 33 -8.26 19.52 17.22
CA SER A 33 -7.85 20.70 16.47
C SER A 33 -6.38 20.59 16.02
N ALA A 34 -5.49 20.15 16.92
CA ALA A 34 -4.08 19.95 16.61
C ALA A 34 -3.86 18.91 15.50
N LEU A 35 -4.58 17.79 15.53
CA LEU A 35 -4.56 16.76 14.48
C LEU A 35 -4.92 17.36 13.11
N PHE A 36 -5.96 18.19 13.06
CA PHE A 36 -6.43 18.80 11.83
C PHE A 36 -5.44 19.82 11.26
N GLU A 37 -4.81 20.64 12.10
CA GLU A 37 -3.83 21.62 11.62
C GLU A 37 -2.50 20.97 11.22
N LEU A 38 -2.00 20.01 12.02
CA LEU A 38 -0.76 19.29 11.68
C LEU A 38 -0.92 18.44 10.41
N SER A 39 -2.08 17.81 10.18
CA SER A 39 -2.28 16.97 8.99
C SER A 39 -2.15 17.77 7.68
N LYS A 40 -2.49 19.07 7.69
CA LYS A 40 -2.29 19.99 6.54
C LYS A 40 -0.83 20.41 6.35
N LYS A 41 -0.03 20.38 7.42
CA LYS A 41 1.36 20.85 7.41
C LYS A 41 2.38 19.78 6.99
N ARG A 42 1.95 18.52 6.87
CA ARG A 42 2.81 17.37 6.55
C ARG A 42 3.65 17.50 5.27
N GLU A 43 3.19 18.26 4.27
CA GLU A 43 3.90 18.45 2.99
C GLU A 43 4.82 19.67 3.00
N VAL A 44 4.60 20.60 3.93
CA VAL A 44 5.30 21.90 3.99
C VAL A 44 6.42 21.89 5.02
N VAL A 45 6.37 20.97 6.00
CA VAL A 45 7.31 20.87 7.12
C VAL A 45 8.11 19.57 6.99
N PRO A 46 9.31 19.60 6.38
CA PRO A 46 10.08 18.39 6.09
C PRO A 46 10.51 17.60 7.32
N ASP A 47 10.77 18.29 8.43
CA ASP A 47 11.24 17.74 9.71
C ASP A 47 10.09 17.39 10.68
N LEU A 48 8.83 17.42 10.21
CA LEU A 48 7.66 17.11 11.05
C LEU A 48 7.71 15.68 11.62
N ALA A 49 8.16 14.70 10.84
CA ALA A 49 8.20 13.31 11.27
C ALA A 49 9.14 13.09 12.49
N PRO A 50 10.41 13.54 12.48
CA PRO A 50 11.26 13.54 13.67
C PRO A 50 10.65 14.30 14.85
N MET A 51 10.03 15.46 14.62
CA MET A 51 9.38 16.22 15.70
C MET A 51 8.24 15.43 16.37
N LEU A 52 7.42 14.75 15.57
CA LEU A 52 6.33 13.89 16.06
C LEU A 52 6.86 12.67 16.81
N TRP A 53 7.93 12.05 16.31
CA TRP A 53 8.48 10.83 16.88
C TRP A 53 9.18 11.07 18.23
N HIS A 54 9.96 12.15 18.33
CA HIS A 54 10.77 12.46 19.50
C HIS A 54 10.06 13.33 20.55
N SER A 55 8.85 13.83 20.27
CA SER A 55 8.04 14.52 21.26
C SER A 55 7.38 13.53 22.22
N PHE A 56 7.39 13.89 23.51
CA PHE A 56 6.89 13.03 24.57
C PHE A 56 5.38 12.76 24.40
N GLY A 57 5.01 11.48 24.36
CA GLY A 57 3.61 11.03 24.32
C GLY A 57 2.88 11.21 22.99
N THR A 58 3.49 11.85 21.99
CA THR A 58 2.83 12.14 20.70
C THR A 58 2.41 10.88 19.95
N ILE A 59 3.34 9.94 19.73
CA ILE A 59 3.02 8.68 19.04
C ILE A 59 1.98 7.87 19.82
N ALA A 60 2.05 7.87 21.16
CA ALA A 60 1.06 7.20 22.00
C ALA A 60 -0.33 7.82 21.86
N ALA A 61 -0.42 9.16 21.77
CA ALA A 61 -1.68 9.85 21.51
C ALA A 61 -2.26 9.49 20.13
N LEU A 62 -1.44 9.43 19.07
CA LEU A 62 -1.89 9.00 17.74
C LEU A 62 -2.41 7.56 17.74
N LEU A 63 -1.73 6.65 18.46
CA LEU A 63 -2.19 5.27 18.64
C LEU A 63 -3.49 5.21 19.44
N GLN A 64 -3.66 6.07 20.44
CA GLN A 64 -4.90 6.16 21.21
C GLN A 64 -6.09 6.55 20.32
N ASP A 65 -5.93 7.49 19.39
CA ASP A 65 -6.98 7.82 18.42
C ASP A 65 -7.33 6.63 17.51
N ILE A 66 -6.35 5.81 17.11
CA ILE A 66 -6.62 4.55 16.37
C ILE A 66 -7.43 3.57 17.22
N VAL A 67 -6.97 3.26 18.43
CA VAL A 67 -7.61 2.25 19.30
C VAL A 67 -9.02 2.68 19.72
N SER A 68 -9.25 3.99 19.88
CA SER A 68 -10.58 4.52 20.21
C SER A 68 -11.65 4.22 19.16
N ILE A 69 -11.24 3.91 17.93
CA ILE A 69 -12.13 3.58 16.81
C ILE A 69 -12.51 2.10 16.78
N TYR A 70 -11.75 1.21 17.41
CA TYR A 70 -12.00 -0.24 17.35
C TYR A 70 -13.43 -0.65 17.78
N PRO A 71 -14.06 -0.05 18.80
CA PRO A 71 -15.45 -0.36 19.14
C PRO A 71 -16.46 -0.03 18.03
N ALA A 72 -16.15 0.93 17.15
CA ALA A 72 -16.99 1.34 16.02
C ALA A 72 -16.67 0.59 14.72
N VAL A 73 -15.64 -0.28 14.72
CA VAL A 73 -15.26 -1.14 13.60
C VAL A 73 -16.16 -2.37 13.51
N SER A 74 -16.51 -2.95 14.66
CA SER A 74 -17.38 -4.13 14.76
C SER A 74 -18.25 -4.03 16.02
N PRO A 75 -19.57 -3.77 15.91
CA PRO A 75 -20.36 -3.58 14.68
C PRO A 75 -19.97 -2.30 13.90
N PRO A 76 -20.26 -2.21 12.59
CA PRO A 76 -19.78 -1.11 11.75
C PRO A 76 -20.59 0.18 11.95
N THR A 77 -20.35 0.90 13.05
CA THR A 77 -21.07 2.12 13.46
C THR A 77 -20.26 3.40 13.29
N LEU A 78 -19.09 3.33 12.64
CA LEU A 78 -18.20 4.47 12.41
C LEU A 78 -18.88 5.66 11.73
N THR A 79 -18.84 6.82 12.38
CA THR A 79 -19.37 8.07 11.83
C THR A 79 -18.36 8.80 10.94
N ALA A 80 -18.85 9.76 10.14
CA ALA A 80 -17.98 10.59 9.31
C ALA A 80 -17.00 11.44 10.14
N GLN A 81 -17.44 11.99 11.28
CA GLN A 81 -16.59 12.77 12.16
C GLN A 81 -15.47 11.92 12.76
N GLN A 82 -15.81 10.73 13.29
CA GLN A 82 -14.82 9.79 13.83
C GLN A 82 -13.80 9.37 12.77
N SER A 83 -14.27 9.02 11.56
CA SER A 83 -13.40 8.68 10.43
C SER A 83 -12.46 9.83 10.05
N ASN A 84 -12.96 11.06 9.92
CA ASN A 84 -12.13 12.22 9.58
C ASN A 84 -11.05 12.47 10.64
N ARG A 85 -11.41 12.40 11.93
CA ARG A 85 -10.48 12.61 13.03
C ARG A 85 -9.37 11.57 13.03
N VAL A 86 -9.69 10.28 12.98
CA VAL A 86 -8.65 9.24 12.97
C VAL A 86 -7.82 9.28 11.68
N CYS A 87 -8.40 9.66 10.54
CA CYS A 87 -7.65 9.82 9.29
C CYS A 87 -6.62 10.95 9.36
N ASN A 88 -6.85 12.01 10.15
CA ASN A 88 -5.81 13.01 10.42
C ASN A 88 -4.64 12.39 11.20
N ALA A 89 -4.92 11.56 12.21
CA ALA A 89 -3.86 10.83 12.93
C ALA A 89 -3.09 9.86 12.00
N LEU A 90 -3.81 9.12 11.16
CA LEU A 90 -3.21 8.24 10.15
C LEU A 90 -2.34 9.02 9.15
N ALA A 91 -2.74 10.23 8.75
CA ALA A 91 -1.94 11.08 7.87
C ALA A 91 -0.62 11.52 8.52
N LEU A 92 -0.59 11.75 9.83
CA LEU A 92 0.64 12.02 10.58
C LEU A 92 1.50 10.77 10.70
N LEU A 93 0.90 9.60 10.98
CA LEU A 93 1.64 8.33 10.98
C LEU A 93 2.21 7.99 9.60
N GLN A 94 1.52 8.35 8.52
CA GLN A 94 2.03 8.24 7.16
C GLN A 94 3.29 9.11 6.96
N CYS A 95 3.31 10.32 7.53
CA CYS A 95 4.48 11.20 7.50
C CYS A 95 5.67 10.53 8.23
N VAL A 96 5.44 10.01 9.44
CA VAL A 96 6.45 9.28 10.23
C VAL A 96 6.97 8.03 9.51
N ALA A 97 6.09 7.25 8.88
CA ALA A 97 6.46 6.07 8.09
C ALA A 97 7.27 6.43 6.83
N SER A 98 7.04 7.61 6.26
CA SER A 98 7.73 8.06 5.04
C SER A 98 9.12 8.63 5.27
N HIS A 99 9.43 9.07 6.50
CA HIS A 99 10.69 9.76 6.79
C HIS A 99 11.82 8.80 7.16
N GLN A 100 13.01 9.04 6.62
CA GLN A 100 14.16 8.12 6.73
C GLN A 100 14.61 7.87 8.18
N GLU A 101 14.56 8.90 9.04
CA GLU A 101 15.05 8.80 10.43
C GLU A 101 14.10 8.04 11.34
N THR A 102 12.80 8.04 11.03
CA THR A 102 11.76 7.51 11.92
C THR A 102 11.18 6.19 11.43
N ARG A 103 11.35 5.84 10.14
CA ARG A 103 10.76 4.63 9.53
C ARG A 103 11.15 3.33 10.21
N SER A 104 12.44 3.12 10.47
CA SER A 104 12.92 1.90 11.12
C SER A 104 12.32 1.77 12.53
N ALA A 105 12.32 2.86 13.30
CA ALA A 105 11.73 2.88 14.63
C ALA A 105 10.20 2.68 14.60
N PHE A 106 9.50 3.25 13.61
CA PHE A 106 8.07 3.04 13.37
C PHE A 106 7.74 1.57 13.08
N LEU A 107 8.58 0.89 12.30
CA LEU A 107 8.44 -0.53 11.98
C LEU A 107 8.72 -1.41 13.19
N GLN A 108 9.81 -1.15 13.92
CA GLN A 108 10.18 -1.87 15.15
C GLN A 108 9.14 -1.72 16.27
N ALA A 109 8.45 -0.58 16.32
CA ALA A 109 7.33 -0.36 17.23
C ALA A 109 6.04 -1.11 16.82
N HIS A 110 6.05 -1.87 15.71
CA HIS A 110 4.93 -2.65 15.20
C HIS A 110 3.64 -1.82 14.96
N ILE A 111 3.78 -0.51 14.73
CA ILE A 111 2.65 0.41 14.50
C ILE A 111 1.72 -0.05 13.35
N PRO A 112 2.21 -0.60 12.23
CA PRO A 112 1.34 -1.10 11.17
C PRO A 112 0.25 -2.09 11.63
N LEU A 113 0.52 -2.89 12.66
CA LEU A 113 -0.43 -3.89 13.17
C LEU A 113 -1.70 -3.24 13.73
N PHE A 114 -1.60 -2.02 14.26
CA PHE A 114 -2.77 -1.28 14.74
C PHE A 114 -3.72 -0.87 13.59
N LEU A 115 -3.27 -0.92 12.34
CA LEU A 115 -4.05 -0.54 11.17
C LEU A 115 -4.79 -1.72 10.53
N TYR A 116 -4.39 -2.95 10.84
CA TYR A 116 -4.96 -4.15 10.20
C TYR A 116 -6.45 -4.36 10.51
N PRO A 117 -6.95 -4.06 11.72
CA PRO A 117 -8.39 -4.07 11.99
C PRO A 117 -9.18 -3.16 11.03
N PHE A 118 -8.61 -2.02 10.62
CA PHE A 118 -9.25 -1.12 9.65
C PHE A 118 -9.27 -1.71 8.24
N LEU A 119 -8.19 -2.36 7.82
CA LEU A 119 -8.07 -3.03 6.52
C LEU A 119 -8.99 -4.26 6.41
N HIS A 120 -9.34 -4.88 7.53
CA HIS A 120 -10.27 -6.00 7.57
C HIS A 120 -11.74 -5.64 7.31
N THR A 121 -12.10 -4.36 7.44
CA THR A 121 -13.48 -3.88 7.31
C THR A 121 -14.02 -4.04 5.89
N VAL A 122 -15.31 -4.33 5.78
CA VAL A 122 -15.98 -4.55 4.48
C VAL A 122 -17.14 -3.58 4.21
N SER A 123 -17.51 -2.77 5.20
CA SER A 123 -18.57 -1.76 5.04
C SER A 123 -18.19 -0.76 3.93
N LYS A 124 -19.13 -0.53 3.00
CA LYS A 124 -18.94 0.34 1.83
C LYS A 124 -19.37 1.79 2.08
N THR A 125 -19.71 2.16 3.32
CA THR A 125 -20.03 3.56 3.62
C THR A 125 -18.78 4.43 3.47
N ARG A 126 -18.97 5.71 3.12
CA ARG A 126 -17.88 6.66 2.91
C ARG A 126 -16.88 6.73 4.08
N PRO A 127 -17.29 6.72 5.37
CA PRO A 127 -16.36 6.70 6.49
C PRO A 127 -15.40 5.49 6.49
N PHE A 128 -15.90 4.31 6.17
CA PHE A 128 -15.09 3.08 6.14
C PHE A 128 -14.18 3.01 4.91
N GLU A 129 -14.66 3.43 3.73
CA GLU A 129 -13.83 3.55 2.53
C GLU A 129 -12.66 4.52 2.76
N TYR A 130 -12.92 5.68 3.37
CA TYR A 130 -11.89 6.66 3.67
C TYR A 130 -10.88 6.15 4.71
N LEU A 131 -11.36 5.46 5.74
CA LEU A 131 -10.52 4.85 6.77
C LEU A 131 -9.55 3.82 6.15
N ARG A 132 -10.06 2.91 5.30
CA ARG A 132 -9.23 1.92 4.61
C ARG A 132 -8.21 2.57 3.68
N LEU A 133 -8.62 3.54 2.87
CA LEU A 133 -7.72 4.22 1.93
C LEU A 133 -6.58 4.93 2.67
N THR A 134 -6.88 5.61 3.77
CA THR A 134 -5.86 6.32 4.56
C THR A 134 -4.91 5.34 5.26
N SER A 135 -5.44 4.23 5.78
CA SER A 135 -4.64 3.15 6.38
C SER A 135 -3.69 2.50 5.36
N LEU A 136 -4.18 2.21 4.14
CA LEU A 136 -3.36 1.75 3.02
C LEU A 136 -2.30 2.78 2.63
N GLY A 137 -2.59 4.08 2.77
CA GLY A 137 -1.63 5.16 2.54
C GLY A 137 -0.40 5.07 3.44
N VAL A 138 -0.58 4.67 4.72
CA VAL A 138 0.52 4.44 5.66
C VAL A 138 1.38 3.25 5.21
N ILE A 139 0.76 2.11 4.91
CA ILE A 139 1.48 0.91 4.43
C ILE A 139 2.17 1.19 3.10
N GLY A 140 1.50 1.90 2.20
CA GLY A 140 2.02 2.35 0.92
C GLY A 140 3.24 3.27 1.06
N ALA A 141 3.31 4.08 2.12
CA ALA A 141 4.48 4.91 2.41
C ALA A 141 5.69 4.07 2.87
N LEU A 142 5.48 3.01 3.65
CA LEU A 142 6.55 2.11 4.07
C LEU A 142 7.19 1.38 2.88
N VAL A 143 6.37 0.77 2.02
CA VAL A 143 6.89 -0.02 0.88
C VAL A 143 7.47 0.85 -0.24
N LYS A 144 7.29 2.17 -0.20
CA LYS A 144 7.84 3.06 -1.23
C LYS A 144 9.37 3.10 -1.25
N THR A 145 10.03 2.80 -0.13
CA THR A 145 11.49 2.89 0.00
C THR A 145 12.24 1.65 -0.45
N ASP A 146 11.53 0.58 -0.83
CA ASP A 146 12.11 -0.68 -1.31
C ASP A 146 13.06 -1.34 -0.27
N GLU A 147 12.86 -1.05 1.02
CA GLU A 147 13.64 -1.65 2.12
C GLU A 147 13.21 -3.09 2.40
N GLN A 148 14.18 -4.01 2.40
CA GLN A 148 13.92 -5.44 2.62
C GLN A 148 13.33 -5.73 4.02
N GLU A 149 13.73 -4.98 5.06
CA GLU A 149 13.19 -5.11 6.42
C GLU A 149 11.66 -4.87 6.44
N VAL A 150 11.19 -3.86 5.68
CA VAL A 150 9.76 -3.57 5.54
C VAL A 150 9.03 -4.73 4.86
N ILE A 151 9.59 -5.28 3.77
CA ILE A 151 8.98 -6.40 3.06
C ILE A 151 8.90 -7.63 3.97
N ASN A 152 9.98 -7.98 4.67
CA ASN A 152 10.02 -9.11 5.59
C ASN A 152 9.00 -8.96 6.71
N PHE A 153 8.92 -7.79 7.35
CA PHE A 153 7.90 -7.49 8.34
C PHE A 153 6.50 -7.77 7.79
N LEU A 154 6.17 -7.19 6.64
CA LEU A 154 4.85 -7.31 6.01
C LEU A 154 4.48 -8.75 5.63
N LEU A 155 5.47 -9.56 5.21
CA LEU A 155 5.27 -10.98 4.93
C LEU A 155 4.95 -11.76 6.21
N THR A 156 5.67 -11.50 7.30
CA THR A 156 5.47 -12.20 8.59
C THR A 156 4.17 -11.82 9.30
N THR A 157 3.57 -10.70 8.94
CA THR A 157 2.35 -10.18 9.57
C THR A 157 1.09 -10.33 8.73
N GLU A 158 1.15 -11.05 7.61
CA GLU A 158 0.00 -11.38 6.77
C GLU A 158 -0.69 -10.17 6.08
N ILE A 159 0.08 -9.21 5.56
CA ILE A 159 -0.52 -8.11 4.77
C ILE A 159 -1.17 -8.57 3.45
N ILE A 160 -0.65 -9.65 2.86
CA ILE A 160 -1.05 -10.10 1.50
C ILE A 160 -2.55 -10.45 1.45
N PRO A 161 -3.11 -11.28 2.35
CA PRO A 161 -4.55 -11.54 2.41
C PRO A 161 -5.41 -10.27 2.50
N LEU A 162 -4.97 -9.26 3.25
CA LEU A 162 -5.67 -7.97 3.38
C LEU A 162 -5.68 -7.21 2.06
N CYS A 163 -4.51 -7.11 1.40
CA CYS A 163 -4.40 -6.48 0.09
C CYS A 163 -5.27 -7.18 -0.96
N LEU A 164 -5.24 -8.52 -1.01
CA LEU A 164 -6.03 -9.30 -1.98
C LEU A 164 -7.53 -9.09 -1.80
N ARG A 165 -8.04 -9.07 -0.56
CA ARG A 165 -9.45 -8.77 -0.28
C ARG A 165 -9.85 -7.39 -0.78
N ILE A 166 -9.02 -6.38 -0.51
CA ILE A 166 -9.29 -5.00 -0.96
C ILE A 166 -9.20 -4.88 -2.48
N MET A 167 -8.23 -5.55 -3.10
CA MET A 167 -8.07 -5.64 -4.56
C MET A 167 -9.32 -6.23 -5.23
N GLU A 168 -9.98 -7.18 -4.57
CA GLU A 168 -11.20 -7.80 -5.08
C GLU A 168 -12.42 -6.86 -4.94
N THR A 169 -12.68 -6.33 -3.74
CA THR A 169 -13.98 -5.70 -3.42
C THR A 169 -13.95 -4.20 -3.10
N GLY A 170 -12.78 -3.57 -2.98
CA GLY A 170 -12.64 -2.16 -2.58
C GLY A 170 -13.01 -1.14 -3.66
N SER A 171 -13.01 0.15 -3.30
CA SER A 171 -13.06 1.25 -4.28
C SER A 171 -11.85 1.25 -5.22
N GLU A 172 -11.97 1.87 -6.39
CA GLU A 172 -10.88 1.98 -7.38
C GLU A 172 -9.58 2.51 -6.77
N LEU A 173 -9.67 3.56 -5.93
CA LEU A 173 -8.51 4.12 -5.24
C LEU A 173 -7.87 3.11 -4.27
N SER A 174 -8.68 2.42 -3.47
CA SER A 174 -8.19 1.41 -2.53
C SER A 174 -7.57 0.22 -3.26
N LYS A 175 -8.18 -0.23 -4.37
CA LYS A 175 -7.63 -1.26 -5.26
C LYS A 175 -6.28 -0.84 -5.82
N THR A 176 -6.14 0.41 -6.24
CA THR A 176 -4.88 0.95 -6.78
C THR A 176 -3.78 0.90 -5.73
N VAL A 177 -4.03 1.39 -4.51
CA VAL A 177 -3.02 1.38 -3.44
C VAL A 177 -2.69 -0.04 -2.97
N ALA A 178 -3.70 -0.92 -2.80
CA ALA A 178 -3.48 -2.30 -2.41
C ALA A 178 -2.67 -3.09 -3.47
N THR A 179 -2.95 -2.87 -4.76
CA THR A 179 -2.18 -3.48 -5.86
C THR A 179 -0.77 -2.92 -5.91
N PHE A 180 -0.57 -1.63 -5.63
CA PHE A 180 0.75 -1.02 -5.52
C PHE A 180 1.58 -1.66 -4.38
N ILE A 181 0.97 -1.91 -3.21
CA ILE A 181 1.62 -2.60 -2.10
C ILE A 181 2.01 -4.03 -2.49
N LEU A 182 1.08 -4.79 -3.08
CA LEU A 182 1.39 -6.14 -3.58
C LEU A 182 2.49 -6.12 -4.64
N GLN A 183 2.48 -5.13 -5.54
CA GLN A 183 3.53 -4.95 -6.54
C GLN A 183 4.89 -4.78 -5.87
N LYS A 184 5.01 -3.90 -4.86
CA LYS A 184 6.27 -3.69 -4.13
C LYS A 184 6.77 -4.94 -3.43
N ILE A 185 5.87 -5.73 -2.84
CA ILE A 185 6.21 -7.05 -2.28
C ILE A 185 6.73 -8.00 -3.37
N LEU A 186 6.06 -8.08 -4.53
CA LEU A 186 6.50 -8.92 -5.64
C LEU A 186 7.85 -8.50 -6.23
N LEU A 187 8.17 -7.20 -6.21
CA LEU A 187 9.44 -6.70 -6.72
C LEU A 187 10.64 -7.19 -5.91
N ASP A 188 10.46 -7.40 -4.61
CA ASP A 188 11.47 -8.02 -3.75
C ASP A 188 11.60 -9.53 -4.03
N GLU A 189 12.82 -10.05 -3.96
CA GLU A 189 13.09 -11.48 -4.20
C GLU A 189 12.44 -12.38 -3.14
N THR A 190 12.46 -11.96 -1.88
CA THR A 190 11.82 -12.69 -0.75
C THR A 190 10.31 -12.72 -0.95
N GLY A 191 9.72 -11.59 -1.34
CA GLY A 191 8.28 -11.48 -1.58
C GLY A 191 7.80 -12.30 -2.78
N LEU A 192 8.55 -12.28 -3.89
CA LEU A 192 8.27 -13.17 -5.03
C LEU A 192 8.37 -14.65 -4.64
N ALA A 193 9.45 -15.03 -3.95
CA ALA A 193 9.64 -16.40 -3.49
C ALA A 193 8.52 -16.86 -2.54
N TYR A 194 8.07 -15.98 -1.63
CA TYR A 194 6.98 -16.27 -0.70
C TYR A 194 5.65 -16.53 -1.41
N ILE A 195 5.28 -15.69 -2.39
CA ILE A 195 4.03 -15.82 -3.15
C ILE A 195 4.06 -17.06 -4.03
N CYS A 196 5.21 -17.36 -4.65
CA CYS A 196 5.38 -18.52 -5.51
C CYS A 196 5.79 -19.80 -4.77
N GLN A 197 5.85 -19.78 -3.43
CA GLN A 197 6.28 -20.92 -2.61
C GLN A 197 5.34 -22.11 -2.78
N THR A 198 4.03 -21.85 -2.68
CA THR A 198 2.97 -22.86 -2.80
C THR A 198 2.04 -22.53 -3.97
N TYR A 199 1.42 -23.57 -4.53
CA TYR A 199 0.43 -23.40 -5.59
C TYR A 199 -0.75 -22.54 -5.12
N GLU A 200 -1.23 -22.76 -3.90
CA GLU A 200 -2.39 -22.05 -3.33
C GLU A 200 -2.16 -20.54 -3.24
N ARG A 201 -0.98 -20.12 -2.74
CA ARG A 201 -0.65 -18.69 -2.63
C ARG A 201 -0.59 -18.03 -4.00
N PHE A 202 0.13 -18.64 -4.94
CA PHE A 202 0.22 -18.15 -6.32
C PHE A 202 -1.17 -18.10 -6.98
N SER A 203 -1.92 -19.19 -6.91
CA SER A 203 -3.22 -19.35 -7.56
C SER A 203 -4.23 -18.33 -7.04
N HIS A 204 -4.24 -18.07 -5.73
CA HIS A 204 -5.08 -17.03 -5.15
C HIS A 204 -4.71 -15.64 -5.69
N VAL A 205 -3.43 -15.27 -5.73
CA VAL A 205 -2.97 -13.99 -6.29
C VAL A 205 -3.36 -13.87 -7.77
N ALA A 206 -3.08 -14.91 -8.58
CA ALA A 206 -3.39 -14.93 -10.00
C ALA A 206 -4.89 -14.83 -10.27
N MET A 207 -5.72 -15.52 -9.48
CA MET A 207 -7.18 -15.43 -9.56
C MET A 207 -7.68 -14.00 -9.32
N ILE A 208 -7.20 -13.33 -8.26
CA ILE A 208 -7.62 -11.96 -7.96
C ILE A 208 -7.17 -10.99 -9.05
N LEU A 209 -5.92 -11.08 -9.51
CA LEU A 209 -5.45 -10.29 -10.65
C LEU A 209 -6.28 -10.55 -11.91
N GLY A 210 -6.69 -11.79 -12.16
CA GLY A 210 -7.56 -12.15 -13.28
C GLY A 210 -8.94 -11.48 -13.20
N LYS A 211 -9.59 -11.55 -12.03
CA LYS A 211 -10.86 -10.84 -11.77
C LYS A 211 -10.71 -9.32 -11.98
N MET A 212 -9.58 -8.75 -11.56
CA MET A 212 -9.30 -7.33 -11.78
C MET A 212 -9.16 -6.98 -13.26
N VAL A 213 -8.48 -7.80 -14.06
CA VAL A 213 -8.39 -7.61 -15.51
C VAL A 213 -9.78 -7.62 -16.17
N LEU A 214 -10.63 -8.58 -15.80
CA LEU A 214 -12.00 -8.64 -16.30
C LEU A 214 -12.84 -7.41 -15.91
N SER A 215 -12.62 -6.87 -14.70
CA SER A 215 -13.24 -5.62 -14.27
C SER A 215 -12.72 -4.42 -15.08
N LEU A 216 -11.41 -4.34 -15.30
CA LEU A 216 -10.75 -3.27 -16.04
C LEU A 216 -11.14 -3.24 -17.51
N ALA A 217 -11.48 -4.40 -18.09
CA ALA A 217 -11.98 -4.48 -19.46
C ALA A 217 -13.35 -3.77 -19.62
N LYS A 218 -14.15 -3.70 -18.55
CA LYS A 218 -15.44 -3.00 -18.53
C LYS A 218 -15.28 -1.54 -18.12
N GLU A 219 -14.52 -1.28 -17.06
CA GLU A 219 -14.27 0.05 -16.50
C GLU A 219 -12.77 0.32 -16.48
N GLN A 220 -12.28 1.02 -17.51
CA GLN A 220 -10.86 1.21 -17.71
C GLN A 220 -10.25 2.18 -16.69
N SER A 221 -9.20 1.72 -16.01
CA SER A 221 -8.35 2.56 -15.15
C SER A 221 -6.88 2.32 -15.47
N ALA A 222 -6.24 3.28 -16.14
CA ALA A 222 -4.84 3.16 -16.55
C ALA A 222 -3.88 2.98 -15.36
N ARG A 223 -4.16 3.67 -14.24
CA ARG A 223 -3.35 3.60 -13.02
C ARG A 223 -3.39 2.20 -12.40
N LEU A 224 -4.59 1.62 -12.30
CA LEU A 224 -4.75 0.28 -11.76
C LEU A 224 -4.15 -0.78 -12.69
N LEU A 225 -4.43 -0.67 -13.99
CA LEU A 225 -3.91 -1.58 -15.02
C LEU A 225 -2.38 -1.63 -15.01
N LYS A 226 -1.72 -0.48 -14.87
CA LYS A 226 -0.26 -0.38 -14.76
C LYS A 226 0.30 -1.29 -13.66
N HIS A 227 -0.30 -1.25 -12.47
CA HIS A 227 0.13 -2.10 -11.35
C HIS A 227 -0.17 -3.58 -11.60
N VAL A 228 -1.35 -3.90 -12.13
CA VAL A 228 -1.75 -5.27 -12.48
C VAL A 228 -0.77 -5.90 -13.49
N VAL A 229 -0.45 -5.19 -14.57
CA VAL A 229 0.53 -5.63 -15.57
C VAL A 229 1.91 -5.83 -14.94
N ARG A 230 2.34 -4.91 -14.07
CA ARG A 230 3.64 -5.02 -13.40
C ARG A 230 3.73 -6.23 -12.45
N CYS A 231 2.64 -6.57 -11.77
CA CYS A 231 2.53 -7.78 -10.96
C CYS A 231 2.66 -9.05 -11.81
N TYR A 232 1.91 -9.16 -12.91
CA TYR A 232 2.01 -10.31 -13.82
C TYR A 232 3.42 -10.45 -14.43
N LEU A 233 4.01 -9.34 -14.89
CA LEU A 233 5.38 -9.34 -15.39
C LEU A 233 6.34 -9.90 -14.35
N ARG A 234 6.25 -9.45 -13.10
CA ARG A 234 7.13 -9.93 -12.03
C ARG A 234 6.89 -11.40 -11.68
N LEU A 235 5.63 -11.84 -11.64
CA LEU A 235 5.30 -13.25 -11.44
C LEU A 235 5.91 -14.14 -12.54
N SER A 236 6.00 -13.63 -13.77
CA SER A 236 6.62 -14.37 -14.88
C SER A 236 8.13 -14.60 -14.71
N ASP A 237 8.80 -13.90 -13.78
CA ASP A 237 10.22 -14.14 -13.49
C ASP A 237 10.42 -15.49 -12.76
N ASN A 238 9.43 -15.94 -11.99
CA ASN A 238 9.46 -17.25 -11.35
C ASN A 238 9.10 -18.37 -12.35
N PRO A 239 9.94 -19.41 -12.54
CA PRO A 239 9.68 -20.46 -13.54
C PRO A 239 8.36 -21.22 -13.34
N ARG A 240 7.97 -21.50 -12.09
CA ARG A 240 6.74 -22.25 -11.79
C ARG A 240 5.50 -21.39 -12.05
N ALA A 241 5.53 -20.13 -11.64
CA ALA A 241 4.45 -19.19 -11.92
C ALA A 241 4.34 -18.89 -13.42
N ARG A 242 5.47 -18.77 -14.13
CA ARG A 242 5.51 -18.60 -15.58
C ARG A 242 4.77 -19.72 -16.31
N GLU A 243 5.02 -20.98 -15.94
CA GLU A 243 4.33 -22.13 -16.51
C GLU A 243 2.81 -22.03 -16.32
N ALA A 244 2.37 -21.78 -15.09
CA ALA A 244 0.95 -21.65 -14.80
C ALA A 244 0.30 -20.45 -15.52
N LEU A 245 1.02 -19.32 -15.63
CA LEU A 245 0.54 -18.13 -16.34
C LEU A 245 0.35 -18.37 -17.84
N ARG A 246 1.07 -19.30 -18.47
CA ARG A 246 0.79 -19.68 -19.87
C ARG A 246 -0.65 -20.16 -20.04
N GLN A 247 -1.17 -20.86 -19.04
CA GLN A 247 -2.51 -21.45 -19.05
C GLN A 247 -3.58 -20.48 -18.52
N CYS A 248 -3.25 -19.63 -17.53
CA CYS A 248 -4.24 -18.84 -16.81
C CYS A 248 -4.17 -17.32 -16.99
N LEU A 249 -3.24 -16.78 -17.80
CA LEU A 249 -3.24 -15.34 -18.10
C LEU A 249 -4.57 -14.95 -18.79
N PRO A 250 -5.24 -13.85 -18.38
CA PRO A 250 -6.46 -13.40 -19.03
C PRO A 250 -6.26 -12.98 -20.50
N ASP A 251 -7.20 -13.32 -21.38
CA ASP A 251 -7.12 -13.02 -22.81
C ASP A 251 -7.13 -11.53 -23.13
N GLN A 252 -7.74 -10.70 -22.27
CA GLN A 252 -7.73 -9.25 -22.43
C GLN A 252 -6.32 -8.64 -22.30
N LEU A 253 -5.36 -9.38 -21.72
CA LEU A 253 -3.94 -9.02 -21.70
C LEU A 253 -3.16 -9.56 -22.92
N ARG A 254 -3.79 -10.37 -23.77
CA ARG A 254 -3.22 -10.87 -25.03
C ARG A 254 -3.77 -10.14 -26.25
N ASP A 255 -5.00 -9.64 -26.16
CA ASP A 255 -5.69 -8.96 -27.25
C ASP A 255 -5.54 -7.42 -27.19
N ASN A 256 -6.33 -6.73 -28.01
CA ASN A 256 -6.30 -5.27 -28.13
C ASN A 256 -7.23 -4.54 -27.14
N THR A 257 -7.79 -5.21 -26.12
CA THR A 257 -8.76 -4.65 -25.15
C THR A 257 -8.26 -3.36 -24.50
N PHE A 258 -6.98 -3.32 -24.11
CA PHE A 258 -6.39 -2.17 -23.42
C PHE A 258 -5.60 -1.20 -24.31
N SER A 259 -5.64 -1.38 -25.64
CA SER A 259 -4.86 -0.58 -26.59
C SER A 259 -5.12 0.93 -26.48
N THR A 260 -6.39 1.33 -26.35
CA THR A 260 -6.82 2.73 -26.15
C THR A 260 -6.39 3.27 -24.79
N CYS A 261 -6.62 2.50 -23.71
CA CYS A 261 -6.26 2.88 -22.34
C CYS A 261 -4.75 3.16 -22.20
N LEU A 262 -3.94 2.38 -22.90
CA LEU A 262 -2.48 2.43 -22.82
C LEU A 262 -1.85 3.32 -23.90
N LYS A 263 -2.62 4.07 -24.69
CA LYS A 263 -2.11 4.82 -25.85
C LYS A 263 -0.85 5.64 -25.51
N ASP A 264 -0.89 6.37 -24.39
CA ASP A 264 0.17 7.27 -23.97
C ASP A 264 1.11 6.68 -22.89
N ASP A 265 0.78 5.51 -22.32
CA ASP A 265 1.63 4.84 -21.32
C ASP A 265 2.61 3.85 -21.98
N LYS A 266 3.73 4.39 -22.45
CA LYS A 266 4.82 3.61 -23.06
C LYS A 266 5.39 2.56 -22.10
N SER A 267 5.45 2.86 -20.80
CA SER A 267 6.05 1.96 -19.80
C SER A 267 5.22 0.69 -19.64
N THR A 268 3.91 0.83 -19.47
CA THR A 268 3.01 -0.31 -19.29
C THR A 268 2.90 -1.15 -20.57
N LYS A 269 2.94 -0.52 -21.76
CA LYS A 269 3.03 -1.24 -23.04
C LYS A 269 4.27 -2.12 -23.15
N GLN A 270 5.44 -1.59 -22.76
CA GLN A 270 6.69 -2.35 -22.75
C GLN A 270 6.63 -3.52 -21.76
N TRP A 271 6.07 -3.30 -20.57
CA TRP A 271 5.89 -4.37 -19.58
C TRP A 271 4.96 -5.47 -20.05
N MET A 272 3.85 -5.12 -20.71
CA MET A 272 2.91 -6.08 -21.29
C MET A 272 3.56 -6.89 -22.42
N ALA A 273 4.31 -6.25 -23.31
CA ALA A 273 5.05 -6.96 -24.36
C ALA A 273 6.12 -7.91 -23.78
N GLN A 274 6.85 -7.48 -22.76
CA GLN A 274 7.85 -8.33 -22.09
C GLN A 274 7.21 -9.52 -21.37
N LEU A 275 6.03 -9.31 -20.75
CA LEU A 275 5.26 -10.38 -20.13
C LEU A 275 4.90 -11.45 -21.16
N LEU A 276 4.34 -11.06 -22.31
CA LEU A 276 3.96 -12.00 -23.36
C LEU A 276 5.20 -12.75 -23.89
N LYS A 277 6.31 -12.05 -24.13
CA LYS A 277 7.58 -12.66 -24.53
C LYS A 277 8.11 -13.68 -23.52
N ASN A 278 8.01 -13.39 -22.21
CA ASN A 278 8.42 -14.32 -21.16
C ASN A 278 7.60 -15.62 -21.20
N LEU A 279 6.32 -15.55 -21.58
CA LEU A 279 5.43 -16.71 -21.68
C LEU A 279 5.64 -17.50 -22.98
N GLU A 280 6.03 -16.84 -24.07
CA GLU A 280 6.36 -17.50 -25.35
C GLU A 280 7.68 -18.29 -25.31
N THR A 281 8.63 -17.87 -24.46
CA THR A 281 9.95 -18.51 -24.39
C THR A 281 9.82 -19.92 -23.78
N THR A 282 9.83 -20.93 -24.65
CA THR A 282 9.97 -22.34 -24.29
C THR A 282 11.45 -22.62 -24.04
N ASN A 283 11.89 -22.57 -22.79
CA ASN A 283 13.18 -23.19 -22.45
C ASN A 283 13.01 -24.71 -22.56
N GLY A 284 13.32 -25.27 -23.73
CA GLY A 284 13.60 -26.69 -23.97
C GLY A 284 14.87 -27.18 -23.26
N MET A 285 15.16 -26.67 -22.07
CA MET A 285 16.22 -27.16 -21.19
C MET A 285 15.59 -27.39 -19.82
N VAL A 286 15.09 -28.61 -19.64
CA VAL A 286 14.86 -29.17 -18.31
C VAL A 286 16.22 -29.15 -17.62
N ASP A 287 16.43 -28.27 -16.63
CA ASP A 287 17.59 -28.38 -15.75
C ASP A 287 17.49 -29.76 -15.07
N PRO A 288 18.48 -30.65 -15.19
CA PRO A 288 18.42 -31.99 -14.62
C PRO A 288 18.26 -31.99 -13.09
N ARG A 289 18.40 -30.83 -12.42
CA ARG A 289 18.11 -30.64 -10.98
C ARG A 289 16.64 -30.39 -10.65
N ILE A 290 15.78 -30.12 -11.65
CA ILE A 290 14.34 -29.88 -11.49
C ILE A 290 13.52 -31.17 -11.70
N ALA A 291 14.14 -32.24 -12.21
CA ALA A 291 13.51 -33.52 -12.54
C ALA A 291 12.88 -34.30 -11.34
N GLY A 292 12.91 -33.74 -10.13
CA GLY A 292 12.34 -34.35 -8.92
C GLY A 292 11.31 -33.49 -8.17
N LEU A 293 10.91 -32.33 -8.70
CA LEU A 293 9.90 -31.48 -8.06
C LEU A 293 8.51 -31.79 -8.62
N PRO A 294 7.48 -32.00 -7.78
CA PRO A 294 6.13 -32.25 -8.24
C PRO A 294 5.64 -31.15 -9.18
N SER A 295 5.14 -31.55 -10.36
CA SER A 295 4.49 -30.65 -11.31
C SER A 295 3.31 -29.96 -10.61
N MET A 296 3.18 -28.65 -10.81
CA MET A 296 1.99 -27.90 -10.39
C MET A 296 0.85 -28.09 -11.40
N THR A 297 0.58 -29.35 -11.75
CA THR A 297 -0.63 -29.75 -12.46
C THR A 297 -1.75 -29.88 -11.43
N GLN A 298 -2.91 -29.25 -11.69
CA GLN A 298 -4.10 -29.36 -10.85
C GLN A 298 -4.50 -30.84 -10.63
N PRO A 299 -5.16 -31.17 -9.50
CA PRO A 299 -5.81 -32.46 -9.35
C PRO A 299 -6.90 -32.69 -10.42
#